data_AF-A0A1I3B8K7-F1
#
_entry.id   AF-A0A1I3B8K7-F1
#
_cell.length_a   1.000
_cell.length_b   1.000
_cell.length_c   1.000
_cell.angle_alpha   90.00
_cell.angle_beta   90.00
_cell.angle_gamma   90.00
#
_symmetry.space_group_name_H-M   'P 1'
#
loop_
_entity.id
_entity.type
_entity.pdbx_description
1 polymer ?
#
loop_
_entity_poly.entity_id
_entity_poly.type
_entity_poly.pdbx_seq_one_letter_code
_entity_poly.pdbx_strand_id
1 'polypeptide(L)'
;MNLDDLKPLKWNHFNGPPGMQVWIASTPVGQYMVKQFHEQFRWDCSFYSEARTKECESREAGMHAAWEHWKNVVRQIIEPHPMDGTIVRASTDS
;
A
#
# COMPACT_ATOMS: atom_id res chain seq x y z
N MET A 1 -12.55 -7.00 12.65
CA MET A 1 -12.22 -5.56 12.64
C MET A 1 -13.13 -4.93 11.60
N ASN A 2 -13.89 -3.88 11.92
CA ASN A 2 -14.69 -3.18 10.92
C ASN A 2 -13.77 -2.22 10.13
N LEU A 3 -13.97 -2.08 8.83
CA LEU A 3 -13.19 -1.13 8.01
C LEU A 3 -13.44 0.32 8.42
N ASP A 4 -14.60 0.59 9.01
CA ASP A 4 -14.97 1.90 9.53
C ASP A 4 -14.08 2.36 10.69
N ASP A 5 -13.41 1.42 11.37
CA ASP A 5 -12.46 1.71 12.46
C ASP A 5 -11.05 2.01 11.93
N LEU A 6 -10.82 1.93 10.61
CA LEU A 6 -9.50 2.12 10.04
C LEU A 6 -9.06 3.58 10.13
N LYS A 7 -8.02 3.82 10.93
CA LYS A 7 -7.43 5.15 11.06
C LYS A 7 -6.61 5.50 9.81
N PRO A 8 -6.62 6.78 9.37
CA PRO A 8 -5.75 7.27 8.30
C PRO A 8 -4.27 6.95 8.54
N LEU A 9 -3.51 6.83 7.44
CA LEU A 9 -2.05 6.70 7.49
C LEU A 9 -1.42 7.90 8.19
N LYS A 10 -0.55 7.63 9.17
CA LYS A 10 0.25 8.65 9.85
C LYS A 10 1.53 8.91 9.07
N TRP A 11 1.65 10.13 8.53
CA TRP A 11 2.78 10.54 7.71
C TRP A 11 3.89 11.21 8.53
N ASN A 12 5.13 10.88 8.23
CA ASN A 12 6.32 11.58 8.70
C ASN A 12 7.06 12.15 7.51
N HIS A 13 7.66 13.33 7.67
CA HIS A 13 8.39 14.02 6.61
C HIS A 13 9.88 14.06 6.92
N PHE A 14 10.70 13.81 5.90
CA PHE A 14 12.15 13.98 5.96
C PHE A 14 12.72 14.40 4.60
N ASN A 15 13.90 15.04 4.65
CA ASN A 15 14.67 15.33 3.45
C ASN A 15 15.45 14.07 3.05
N GLY A 16 15.25 13.61 1.81
CA GLY A 16 16.00 12.50 1.23
C GLY A 16 17.38 12.94 0.73
N PRO A 17 17.94 12.24 -0.28
CA PRO A 17 19.10 12.73 -1.03
C PRO A 17 18.89 14.16 -1.53
N PRO A 18 19.97 14.90 -1.88
CA PRO A 18 19.89 16.32 -2.25
C PRO A 18 18.77 16.61 -3.26
N GLY A 19 17.86 17.53 -2.90
CA GLY A 19 16.72 17.93 -3.74
C GLY A 19 15.50 17.01 -3.69
N MET A 20 15.50 15.97 -2.84
CA MET A 20 14.36 15.06 -2.67
C MET A 20 13.64 15.31 -1.34
N GLN A 21 12.32 15.52 -1.40
CA GLN A 21 11.45 15.49 -0.21
C GLN A 21 10.74 14.14 -0.13
N VAL A 22 10.62 13.58 1.07
CA VAL A 22 9.99 12.27 1.28
C VAL A 22 9.00 12.34 2.43
N TRP A 23 7.78 11.85 2.17
CA TRP A 23 6.77 11.58 3.19
C TRP A 23 6.60 10.07 3.30
N ILE A 24 6.73 9.51 4.50
CA ILE A 24 6.60 8.07 4.75
C ILE A 24 5.51 7.78 5.77
N ALA A 25 4.69 6.79 5.50
CA ALA A 25 3.79 6.17 6.45
C ALA A 25 4.10 4.68 6.56
N SER A 26 4.28 4.19 7.78
CA SER A 26 4.54 2.78 8.06
C SER A 26 3.31 2.13 8.69
N THR A 27 2.97 0.94 8.24
CA THR A 27 1.97 0.06 8.86
C THR A 27 2.66 -1.22 9.33
N PRO A 28 1.99 -2.10 10.11
CA PRO A 28 2.60 -3.37 10.54
C PRO A 28 3.01 -4.31 9.40
N VAL A 29 2.53 -4.08 8.18
CA VAL A 29 2.64 -5.00 7.05
C VAL A 29 3.23 -4.36 5.79
N GLY A 30 3.51 -3.05 5.82
CA GLY A 30 4.09 -2.37 4.69
C GLY A 30 4.49 -0.92 4.96
N GLN A 31 5.11 -0.31 3.95
CA GLN A 31 5.50 1.09 3.96
C GLN A 31 4.93 1.78 2.71
N TYR A 32 4.52 3.02 2.91
CA TYR A 32 4.01 3.90 1.87
C TYR A 32 4.88 5.15 1.84
N MET A 33 5.31 5.56 0.66
CA MET A 33 6.12 6.76 0.48
C MET A 33 5.47 7.66 -0.55
N VAL A 34 5.60 8.96 -0.36
CA VAL A 34 5.45 9.96 -1.42
C VAL A 34 6.78 10.68 -1.52
N LYS A 35 7.29 10.83 -2.73
CA LYS A 35 8.58 11.46 -3.02
C LYS A 35 8.34 12.60 -3.97
N GLN A 36 8.98 13.72 -3.70
CA GLN A 36 9.10 14.82 -4.63
C GLN A 36 10.56 14.96 -5.02
N PHE A 37 10.83 14.98 -6.31
CA PHE A 37 12.14 15.33 -6.84
C PHE A 37 11.94 16.34 -7.96
N HIS A 38 12.49 17.54 -7.80
CA HIS A 38 12.14 18.71 -8.62
C HIS A 38 10.61 18.94 -8.64
N GLU A 39 10.00 18.97 -9.82
CA GLU A 39 8.56 19.18 -10.02
C GLU A 39 7.76 17.86 -10.13
N GLN A 40 8.43 16.71 -10.02
CA GLN A 40 7.80 15.40 -10.17
C GLN A 40 7.45 14.78 -8.83
N PHE A 41 6.21 14.29 -8.72
CA PHE A 41 5.74 13.52 -7.58
C PHE A 41 5.58 12.06 -7.94
N ARG A 42 5.99 11.20 -7.01
CA ARG A 42 5.79 9.75 -7.08
C ARG A 42 5.28 9.25 -5.75
N TRP A 43 4.41 8.25 -5.78
CA TRP A 43 4.10 7.48 -4.58
C TRP A 43 4.52 6.02 -4.77
N ASP A 44 5.01 5.45 -3.68
CA ASP A 44 5.50 4.09 -3.63
C ASP A 44 4.81 3.32 -2.51
N CYS A 45 4.68 2.01 -2.69
CA CYS A 45 4.43 1.11 -1.58
C CYS A 45 5.36 -0.11 -1.62
N SER A 46 5.68 -0.63 -0.45
CA SER A 46 6.30 -1.93 -0.26
C SER A 46 5.46 -2.73 0.72
N PHE A 47 4.80 -3.77 0.25
CA PHE A 47 3.92 -4.64 1.03
C PHE A 47 4.22 -6.09 0.68
N TYR A 48 4.67 -6.90 1.64
CA TYR A 48 5.14 -8.29 1.50
C TYR A 48 5.94 -8.61 0.21
N SER A 49 5.26 -8.82 -0.92
CA SER A 49 5.80 -9.21 -2.23
C SER A 49 5.51 -8.21 -3.37
N GLU A 50 4.77 -7.12 -3.10
CA GLU A 50 4.48 -6.07 -4.08
C GLU A 50 5.30 -4.82 -3.76
N ALA A 51 6.08 -4.39 -4.74
CA ALA A 51 6.62 -3.04 -4.79
C ALA A 51 5.93 -2.31 -5.94
N ARG A 52 5.28 -1.19 -5.65
CA ARG A 52 4.70 -0.32 -6.67
C ARG A 52 5.33 1.05 -6.57
N THR A 53 5.62 1.63 -7.73
CA THR A 53 5.99 3.04 -7.91
C THR A 53 5.11 3.62 -8.99
N LYS A 54 4.44 4.74 -8.70
CA LYS A 54 3.57 5.44 -9.65
C LYS A 54 3.76 6.94 -9.55
N GLU A 55 3.77 7.61 -10.71
CA GLU A 55 3.72 9.06 -10.77
C GLU A 55 2.36 9.57 -10.29
N CYS A 56 2.35 10.74 -9.66
CA CYS A 56 1.15 11.44 -9.24
C CYS A 56 1.29 12.94 -9.45
N GLU A 57 0.18 13.65 -9.48
CA GLU A 57 0.14 15.09 -9.81
C GLU A 57 0.61 15.99 -8.66
N SER A 58 0.54 15.48 -7.43
CA SER A 58 0.87 16.22 -6.22
C SER A 58 1.18 15.29 -5.05
N ARG A 59 1.66 15.90 -3.95
CA ARG A 59 1.82 15.22 -2.66
C ARG A 59 0.49 14.65 -2.18
N GLU A 60 -0.57 15.45 -2.19
CA GLU A 60 -1.91 15.10 -1.71
C GLU A 60 -2.48 13.94 -2.52
N ALA A 61 -2.34 13.97 -3.85
CA ALA A 61 -2.77 12.89 -4.73
C ALA A 61 -2.04 11.58 -4.40
N GLY A 62 -0.73 11.64 -4.16
CA GLY A 62 0.07 10.48 -3.74
C GLY A 62 -0.37 9.92 -2.39
N MET A 63 -0.60 10.78 -1.39
CA MET A 63 -1.06 10.36 -0.07
C MET A 63 -2.46 9.75 -0.11
N HIS A 64 -3.36 10.30 -0.93
CA HIS A 64 -4.69 9.75 -1.14
C HIS A 64 -4.63 8.38 -1.84
N ALA A 65 -3.83 8.23 -2.89
CA ALA A 65 -3.65 6.94 -3.58
C ALA A 65 -3.08 5.85 -2.64
N ALA A 66 -2.10 6.22 -1.80
CA ALA A 66 -1.57 5.33 -0.77
C ALA A 66 -2.63 4.92 0.26
N TRP A 67 -3.51 5.85 0.66
CA TRP A 67 -4.62 5.57 1.56
C TRP A 67 -5.65 4.60 0.95
N GLU A 68 -6.06 4.83 -0.30
CA GLU A 68 -6.97 3.91 -1.01
C GLU A 68 -6.36 2.52 -1.16
N HIS A 69 -5.07 2.43 -1.46
CA HIS A 69 -4.36 1.15 -1.50
C HIS A 69 -4.37 0.45 -0.14
N TRP A 70 -4.07 1.17 0.94
CA TRP A 70 -4.06 0.60 2.29
C TRP A 70 -5.44 0.07 2.70
N LYS A 71 -6.53 0.79 2.41
CA LYS A 71 -7.89 0.29 2.65
C LYS A 71 -8.13 -1.04 1.94
N ASN A 72 -7.70 -1.18 0.69
CA ASN A 72 -7.86 -2.42 -0.08
C ASN A 72 -7.04 -3.58 0.49
N VAL A 73 -5.81 -3.31 0.95
CA VAL A 73 -4.99 -4.31 1.64
C VAL A 73 -5.66 -4.79 2.93
N VAL A 74 -6.15 -3.86 3.76
CA VAL A 74 -6.81 -4.19 5.02
C VAL A 74 -8.09 -5.01 4.77
N ARG A 75 -8.86 -4.69 3.73
CA ARG A 75 -10.00 -5.51 3.28
C ARG A 75 -9.58 -6.95 3.05
N GLN A 76 -8.54 -7.17 2.24
CA GLN A 76 -8.06 -8.51 1.92
C GLN A 76 -7.51 -9.29 3.12
N ILE A 77 -6.99 -8.60 4.15
CA ILE A 77 -6.52 -9.24 5.38
C ILE A 77 -7.68 -9.62 6.30
N ILE A 78 -8.71 -8.77 6.39
CA ILE A 78 -9.85 -8.96 7.30
C ILE A 78 -10.90 -9.90 6.69
N GLU A 79 -11.15 -9.79 5.39
CA GLU A 79 -12.06 -10.66 4.67
C GLU A 79 -11.32 -11.97 4.37
N PRO A 80 -11.62 -13.08 5.07
CA PRO A 80 -11.09 -14.36 4.63
C PRO A 80 -11.57 -14.59 3.21
N HIS A 81 -10.65 -14.92 2.29
CA HIS A 81 -11.05 -15.51 1.02
C HIS A 81 -12.08 -16.61 1.35
N PRO A 82 -13.23 -16.67 0.67
CA PRO A 82 -14.03 -17.85 0.76
C PRO A 82 -13.11 -18.98 0.29
N MET A 83 -12.69 -19.84 1.23
CA MET A 83 -12.25 -21.17 0.86
C MET A 83 -13.51 -21.82 0.36
N ASP A 84 -13.83 -21.59 -0.92
CA ASP A 84 -14.77 -22.42 -1.64
C ASP A 84 -14.21 -23.81 -1.41
N GLY A 85 -14.89 -24.61 -0.58
CA GLY A 85 -14.44 -25.91 -0.08
C GLY A 85 -14.22 -26.96 -1.16
N THR A 86 -14.06 -26.53 -2.41
CA THR A 86 -13.48 -27.24 -3.53
C THR A 86 -12.04 -27.61 -3.17
N ILE A 87 -11.91 -28.66 -2.37
CA ILE A 87 -10.75 -29.53 -2.42
C ILE A 87 -10.63 -29.96 -3.88
N VAL A 88 -9.73 -29.34 -4.62
CA VAL A 88 -9.24 -29.92 -5.87
C VAL A 88 -8.55 -31.19 -5.44
N ARG A 89 -9.25 -32.33 -5.52
CA ARG A 89 -8.61 -33.63 -5.47
C ARG A 89 -7.58 -33.58 -6.58
N ALA A 90 -6.30 -33.51 -6.20
CA ALA A 90 -5.23 -33.86 -7.12
C ALA A 90 -5.61 -35.25 -7.64
N SER A 91 -5.99 -35.34 -8.91
CA SER A 91 -6.23 -36.59 -9.59
C SER A 91 -4.90 -37.32 -9.66
N THR A 92 -4.62 -38.10 -8.62
CA THR A 92 -3.75 -39.26 -8.74
C THR A 92 -4.52 -40.31 -9.51
N ASP A 93 -4.54 -40.17 -10.83
CA ASP A 93 -4.92 -41.26 -11.73
C ASP A 93 -3.68 -41.67 -12.52
N SER A 94 -3.15 -42.82 -12.06
CA SER A 94 -2.48 -43.94 -12.76
C SER A 94 -1.26 -43.67 -13.64
#